data_AF-A0A522B6C2-F1
#
_entry.id   AF-A0A522B6C2-F1
#
_cell.length_a   1.000
_cell.length_b   1.000
_cell.length_c   1.000
_cell.angle_alpha   90.00
_cell.angle_beta   90.00
_cell.angle_gamma   90.00
#
_symmetry.space_group_name_H-M   'P 1'
#
loop_
_entity.id
_entity.type
_entity.pdbx_description
1 polymer ?
#
loop_
_entity_poly.entity_id
_entity_poly.type
_entity_poly.pdbx_seq_one_letter_code
_entity_poly.pdbx_strand_id
1 'polypeptide(L)'
;MSEPGERMPETGLAVHHRIAESVEAARAEILDLSHRIHANPEPAYEEHQAAAWCAEILARHGFRVELPAGRLATAIRATLPGKRGGASPRIGILAEYDALPGLGHGCGHNTMAASAV
;
A
#
# COMPACT_ATOMS: atom_id res chain seq x y z
N MET A 1 38.21 17.13 -16.70
CA MET A 1 38.13 16.82 -15.26
C MET A 1 36.65 16.62 -14.98
N SER A 2 36.18 15.38 -15.04
CA SER A 2 34.75 15.04 -14.93
C SER A 2 34.40 14.89 -13.46
N GLU A 3 33.34 15.56 -13.00
CA GLU A 3 32.93 15.48 -11.60
C GLU A 3 32.50 14.04 -11.21
N PRO A 4 32.92 13.53 -10.05
CA PRO A 4 32.52 12.21 -9.59
C PRO A 4 31.18 12.30 -8.85
N GLY A 5 30.10 11.78 -9.43
CA GLY A 5 28.88 11.53 -8.64
C GLY A 5 27.54 11.48 -9.37
N GLU A 6 27.45 11.82 -10.65
CA GLU A 6 26.16 11.77 -11.34
C GLU A 6 25.82 10.33 -11.77
N ARG A 7 25.04 9.65 -10.92
CA ARG A 7 24.49 8.32 -11.21
C ARG A 7 23.61 8.44 -12.46
N MET A 8 24.04 7.85 -13.57
CA MET A 8 23.26 7.80 -14.81
C MET A 8 21.85 7.24 -14.52
N PRO A 9 20.78 7.82 -15.09
CA PRO A 9 19.43 7.36 -14.83
C PRO A 9 19.26 5.93 -15.33
N GLU A 10 18.71 5.06 -14.48
CA GLU A 10 18.35 3.70 -14.89
C GLU A 10 17.33 3.73 -16.03
N THR A 11 17.46 2.78 -16.96
CA THR A 11 16.50 2.64 -18.05
C THR A 11 15.13 2.24 -17.50
N GLY A 12 14.06 2.61 -18.20
CA GLY A 12 12.69 2.25 -17.79
C GLY A 12 12.51 0.73 -17.62
N LEU A 13 13.14 -0.07 -18.48
CA LEU A 13 13.09 -1.53 -18.40
C LEU A 13 13.71 -2.07 -17.10
N ALA A 14 14.85 -1.50 -16.66
CA ALA A 14 15.49 -1.90 -15.41
C ALA A 14 14.60 -1.54 -14.20
N VAL A 15 13.90 -0.41 -14.24
CA VAL A 15 12.95 -0.02 -13.18
C VAL A 15 11.78 -1.00 -13.11
N HIS A 16 11.18 -1.36 -14.26
CA HIS A 16 10.07 -2.33 -14.31
C HIS A 16 10.48 -3.70 -13.75
N HIS A 17 11.68 -4.18 -14.09
CA HIS A 17 12.18 -5.46 -13.58
C HIS A 17 12.30 -5.47 -12.06
N ARG A 18 12.92 -4.44 -11.46
CA ARG A 18 13.06 -4.35 -10.00
C ARG A 18 11.72 -4.23 -9.27
N ILE A 19 10.75 -3.54 -9.87
CA ILE A 19 9.39 -3.48 -9.30
C ILE A 19 8.78 -4.88 -9.29
N ALA A 20 8.87 -5.62 -10.41
CA ALA A 20 8.35 -6.98 -10.49
C ALA A 20 9.04 -7.92 -9.48
N GLU A 21 10.37 -7.85 -9.33
CA GLU A 21 11.11 -8.60 -8.31
C GLU A 21 10.67 -8.24 -6.88
N SER A 22 10.39 -6.96 -6.61
CA SER A 22 9.92 -6.51 -5.30
C SER A 22 8.52 -7.05 -4.98
N VAL A 23 7.62 -7.09 -5.97
CA VAL A 23 6.28 -7.67 -5.82
C VAL A 23 6.38 -9.18 -5.57
N GLU A 24 7.24 -9.88 -6.32
CA GLU A 24 7.42 -11.32 -6.14
C GLU A 24 8.02 -11.65 -4.75
N ALA A 25 8.98 -10.85 -4.28
CA ALA A 25 9.52 -11.00 -2.93
C ALA A 25 8.48 -10.77 -1.83
N ALA A 26 7.51 -9.87 -2.05
CA ALA A 26 6.42 -9.57 -1.11
C ALA A 26 5.18 -10.48 -1.30
N ARG A 27 5.19 -11.41 -2.27
CA ARG A 27 4.02 -12.18 -2.70
C ARG A 27 3.27 -12.87 -1.55
N ALA A 28 4.01 -13.45 -0.60
CA ALA A 28 3.41 -14.14 0.53
C ALA A 28 2.65 -13.18 1.46
N GLU A 29 3.21 -12.00 1.75
CA GLU A 29 2.58 -10.97 2.59
C GLU A 29 1.35 -10.35 1.90
N ILE A 30 1.45 -10.09 0.60
CA ILE A 30 0.33 -9.59 -0.22
C ILE A 30 -0.84 -10.58 -0.20
N LEU A 31 -0.57 -11.87 -0.44
CA LEU A 31 -1.63 -12.88 -0.46
C LEU A 31 -2.20 -13.14 0.93
N ASP A 32 -1.38 -13.12 1.97
CA ASP A 32 -1.83 -13.24 3.35
C ASP A 32 -2.79 -12.10 3.71
N LEU A 33 -2.42 -10.85 3.45
CA LEU A 33 -3.29 -9.69 3.69
C LEU A 33 -4.62 -9.84 2.92
N SER A 34 -4.56 -10.20 1.63
CA SER A 34 -5.76 -10.34 0.81
C SER A 34 -6.70 -11.42 1.35
N HIS A 35 -6.18 -12.60 1.68
CA HIS A 35 -7.00 -13.69 2.23
C HIS A 35 -7.52 -13.37 3.63
N ARG A 36 -6.72 -12.69 4.45
CA ARG A 36 -7.10 -12.29 5.80
C ARG A 36 -8.25 -11.28 5.80
N ILE A 37 -8.18 -10.25 4.94
CA ILE A 37 -9.28 -9.31 4.74
C ILE A 37 -10.50 -10.04 4.18
N HIS A 38 -10.33 -10.87 3.14
CA HIS A 38 -11.44 -11.63 2.56
C HIS A 38 -12.18 -12.51 3.58
N ALA A 39 -11.44 -13.14 4.49
CA ALA A 39 -12.00 -14.01 5.53
C ALA A 39 -12.69 -13.26 6.68
N ASN A 40 -12.47 -11.95 6.82
CA ASN A 40 -13.00 -11.11 7.89
C ASN A 40 -13.71 -9.89 7.30
N PRO A 41 -14.86 -10.09 6.61
CA PRO A 41 -15.56 -9.00 5.95
C PRO A 41 -16.13 -8.01 6.97
N GLU A 42 -15.78 -6.74 6.82
CA GLU A 42 -16.27 -5.64 7.64
C GLU A 42 -17.02 -4.62 6.75
N PRO A 43 -18.27 -4.24 7.08
CA PRO A 43 -19.02 -3.26 6.29
C PRO A 43 -18.38 -1.87 6.27
N ALA A 44 -18.83 -1.04 5.33
CA ALA A 44 -18.39 0.35 5.23
C ALA A 44 -18.46 1.09 6.57
N TYR A 45 -17.37 1.77 6.91
CA TYR A 45 -17.11 2.52 8.15
C TYR A 45 -16.89 1.67 9.42
N GLU A 46 -16.88 0.34 9.31
CA GLU A 46 -16.69 -0.60 10.42
C GLU A 46 -15.43 -1.47 10.21
N GLU A 47 -14.59 -1.15 9.23
CA GLU A 47 -13.42 -1.95 8.79
C GLU A 47 -12.19 -1.82 9.73
N HIS A 48 -12.41 -2.02 11.03
CA HIS A 48 -11.39 -1.81 12.05
C HIS A 48 -10.21 -2.78 11.93
N GLN A 49 -10.48 -4.05 11.64
CA GLN A 49 -9.42 -5.05 11.50
C GLN A 49 -8.65 -4.86 10.20
N ALA A 50 -9.36 -4.68 9.09
CA ALA A 50 -8.72 -4.45 7.81
C ALA A 50 -7.84 -3.18 7.84
N ALA A 51 -8.35 -2.09 8.44
CA ALA A 51 -7.58 -0.87 8.61
C ALA A 51 -6.32 -1.08 9.47
N ALA A 52 -6.43 -1.82 10.58
CA ALA A 52 -5.29 -2.10 11.45
C ALA A 52 -4.21 -2.92 10.74
N TRP A 53 -4.57 -3.95 9.98
CA TRP A 53 -3.59 -4.80 9.27
C TRP A 53 -2.87 -4.03 8.16
N CYS A 54 -3.61 -3.23 7.38
CA CYS A 54 -3.03 -2.37 6.36
C CYS A 54 -2.05 -1.36 6.98
N ALA A 55 -2.43 -0.72 8.09
CA ALA A 55 -1.58 0.22 8.81
C ALA A 55 -0.31 -0.44 9.36
N GLU A 56 -0.42 -1.66 9.88
CA GLU A 56 0.72 -2.42 10.40
C GLU A 56 1.74 -2.75 9.29
N ILE A 57 1.28 -3.28 8.14
CA ILE A 57 2.15 -3.60 6.99
C ILE A 57 2.85 -2.34 6.49
N LEU A 58 2.11 -1.24 6.26
CA LEU A 58 2.69 0.03 5.81
C LEU A 58 3.77 0.54 6.78
N ALA A 59 3.53 0.44 8.09
CA ALA A 59 4.51 0.83 9.10
C ALA A 59 5.77 -0.05 9.05
N ARG A 60 5.63 -1.38 8.85
CA ARG A 60 6.78 -2.29 8.69
C ARG A 60 7.64 -1.96 7.48
N HIS A 61 7.03 -1.47 6.41
CA HIS A 61 7.73 -1.00 5.19
C HIS A 61 8.24 0.44 5.30
N GLY A 62 8.20 1.05 6.48
CA GLY A 62 8.82 2.35 6.78
C GLY A 62 7.96 3.56 6.42
N PHE A 63 6.68 3.37 6.09
CA PHE A 63 5.76 4.49 5.95
C PHE A 63 5.49 5.12 7.32
N ARG A 64 5.37 6.44 7.36
CA ARG A 64 4.74 7.13 8.47
C ARG A 64 3.23 7.01 8.31
N VAL A 65 2.62 6.25 9.22
CA VAL A 65 1.20 5.90 9.20
C VAL A 65 0.41 6.75 10.21
N GLU A 66 -0.77 7.19 9.78
CA GLU A 66 -1.78 7.84 10.59
C GLU A 66 -3.08 7.05 10.47
N LEU A 67 -3.58 6.58 11.62
CA LEU A 67 -4.84 5.85 11.79
C LEU A 67 -5.39 6.22 13.18
N PRO A 68 -6.57 6.85 13.30
CA PRO A 68 -7.43 7.32 12.22
C PRO A 68 -6.88 8.56 11.50
N ALA A 69 -7.03 8.60 10.18
CA ALA A 69 -6.75 9.77 9.37
C ALA A 69 -8.05 10.53 9.01
N GLY A 70 -8.02 11.86 9.12
CA GLY A 70 -9.16 12.68 8.72
C GLY A 70 -10.37 12.51 9.64
N ARG A 71 -11.53 12.08 9.07
CA ARG A 71 -12.82 12.03 9.78
C ARG A 71 -13.36 10.62 10.01
N LEU A 72 -12.72 9.58 9.46
CA LEU A 72 -13.19 8.20 9.58
C LEU A 72 -12.28 7.46 10.56
N ALA A 73 -12.88 6.69 11.47
CA ALA A 73 -12.16 5.92 12.49
C ALA A 73 -11.23 4.85 11.88
N THR A 74 -11.51 4.46 10.65
CA THR A 74 -10.83 3.39 9.94
C THR A 74 -10.01 3.89 8.76
N ALA A 75 -10.03 5.19 8.44
CA ALA A 75 -9.22 5.70 7.33
C ALA A 75 -7.73 5.73 7.70
N ILE A 76 -6.89 5.33 6.74
CA ILE A 76 -5.43 5.33 6.87
C ILE A 76 -4.84 6.42 5.97
N ARG A 77 -3.83 7.13 6.47
CA ARG A 77 -2.91 7.91 5.64
C ARG A 77 -1.48 7.47 5.90
N ALA A 78 -0.82 6.93 4.88
CA ALA A 78 0.57 6.53 4.94
C ALA A 78 1.42 7.38 4.00
N THR A 79 2.60 7.81 4.46
CA THR A 79 3.51 8.64 3.65
C THR A 79 4.94 8.11 3.73
N LEU A 80 5.59 7.98 2.57
CA LEU A 80 7.00 7.65 2.45
C LEU A 80 7.69 8.73 1.57
N PRO A 81 8.67 9.47 2.09
CA PRO A 81 9.40 10.45 1.29
C PRO A 81 10.31 9.75 0.27
N GLY A 82 10.27 10.22 -0.97
CA GLY A 82 11.21 9.79 -2.00
C GLY A 82 12.65 10.23 -1.70
N LYS A 83 13.63 9.55 -2.31
CA LYS A 83 15.07 9.85 -2.13
C LYS A 83 15.56 11.03 -2.98
N ARG A 84 14.80 11.44 -4.00
CA ARG A 84 15.09 12.66 -4.77
C ARG A 84 14.64 13.85 -3.92
N GLY A 85 15.61 14.61 -3.41
CA GLY A 85 15.34 15.89 -2.75
C GLY A 85 14.71 16.90 -3.71
N GLY A 86 14.21 18.02 -3.18
CA GLY A 86 13.57 19.09 -3.95
C GLY A 86 12.11 18.82 -4.33
N ALA A 87 11.55 19.68 -5.17
CA ALA A 87 10.17 19.55 -5.63
C ALA A 87 10.02 18.32 -6.55
N SER A 88 9.28 17.32 -6.08
CA SER A 88 9.00 16.08 -6.80
C SER A 88 7.49 15.84 -6.85
N PRO A 89 6.97 15.12 -7.86
CA PRO A 89 5.56 14.75 -7.90
C PRO A 89 5.18 13.90 -6.68
N ARG A 90 3.95 14.09 -6.20
CA ARG A 90 3.36 13.27 -5.14
C ARG A 90 2.43 12.25 -5.80
N ILE A 91 2.67 10.96 -5.56
CA ILE A 91 1.85 9.87 -6.09
C ILE A 91 0.92 9.41 -4.96
N GLY A 92 -0.38 9.35 -5.25
CA GLY A 92 -1.39 8.78 -4.36
C GLY A 92 -1.78 7.39 -4.84
N ILE A 93 -1.86 6.44 -3.90
CA ILE A 93 -2.38 5.09 -4.12
C ILE A 93 -3.59 4.95 -3.19
N LEU A 94 -4.72 4.50 -3.72
CA LEU A 94 -5.95 4.32 -2.97
C LEU A 94 -6.12 2.84 -2.63
N ALA A 95 -6.38 2.56 -1.35
CA ALA A 95 -6.70 1.26 -0.83
C ALA A 95 -8.13 1.30 -0.28
N GLU A 96 -8.97 0.37 -0.71
CA GLU A 96 -10.34 0.16 -0.21
C GLU A 96 -10.41 -1.24 0.39
N TYR A 97 -11.15 -1.42 1.48
CA TYR A 97 -11.16 -2.67 2.25
C TYR A 97 -12.49 -2.94 2.96
N ASP A 98 -13.56 -2.23 2.61
CA ASP A 98 -14.91 -2.54 3.08
C ASP A 98 -15.53 -3.73 2.32
N ALA A 99 -16.49 -4.37 2.96
CA ALA A 99 -17.26 -5.49 2.44
C ALA A 99 -18.74 -5.13 2.28
N LEU A 100 -19.43 -5.91 1.45
CA LEU A 100 -20.87 -5.79 1.27
C LEU A 100 -21.64 -6.58 2.34
N PRO A 101 -22.66 -5.99 2.99
CA PRO A 101 -23.50 -6.71 3.96
C PRO A 101 -24.11 -7.98 3.34
N GLY A 102 -23.91 -9.13 4.00
CA GLY A 102 -24.45 -10.42 3.56
C GLY A 102 -23.75 -11.08 2.36
N LEU A 103 -22.84 -10.39 1.68
CA LEU A 103 -22.08 -10.93 0.53
C LEU A 103 -20.56 -11.02 0.80
N GLY A 104 -20.04 -10.24 1.74
CA GLY A 104 -18.60 -10.16 2.00
C GLY A 104 -17.89 -9.33 0.92
N HIS A 105 -16.64 -9.68 0.59
CA HIS A 105 -15.86 -8.96 -0.43
C HIS A 105 -16.26 -9.32 -1.87
N GLY A 106 -17.55 -9.27 -2.19
CA GLY A 106 -18.07 -9.53 -3.55
C GLY A 106 -17.54 -8.55 -4.61
N CYS A 107 -17.10 -7.36 -4.20
CA CYS A 107 -16.45 -6.36 -5.08
C CYS A 107 -14.92 -6.51 -5.16
N GLY A 108 -14.31 -7.41 -4.37
CA GLY A 108 -12.86 -7.64 -4.40
C GLY A 108 -12.00 -6.59 -3.69
N HIS A 109 -12.56 -5.82 -2.75
CA HIS A 109 -11.80 -4.79 -2.01
C HIS A 109 -10.63 -5.39 -1.21
N ASN A 110 -10.70 -6.66 -0.80
CA ASN A 110 -9.56 -7.38 -0.23
C ASN A 110 -8.34 -7.46 -1.17
N THR A 111 -8.55 -7.55 -2.48
CA THR A 111 -7.48 -7.55 -3.49
C THR A 111 -6.98 -6.12 -3.76
N MET A 112 -7.89 -5.15 -3.78
CA MET A 112 -7.52 -3.72 -3.90
C MET A 112 -6.64 -3.28 -2.73
N ALA A 113 -7.03 -3.58 -1.49
CA ALA A 113 -6.21 -3.32 -0.31
C ALA A 113 -4.82 -3.93 -0.42
N ALA A 114 -4.74 -5.24 -0.68
CA ALA A 114 -3.48 -5.97 -0.69
C ALA A 114 -2.53 -5.59 -1.82
N SER A 115 -3.05 -5.08 -2.94
CA SER A 115 -2.21 -4.59 -4.05
C SER A 115 -1.72 -3.16 -3.85
N ALA A 116 -2.39 -2.38 -3.00
CA ALA A 116 -2.07 -0.99 -2.69
C ALA A 116 -1.12 -0.83 -1.49
N VAL A 117 -1.13 -1.81 -0.58
CA VAL A 117 -0.39 -1.85 0.70
C VAL A 117 0.89 -2.66 0.55
#